data_AF-A0A1V9FU63-F1
#
_entry.id   AF-A0A1V9FU63-F1
#
_cell.length_a   1.000
_cell.length_b   1.000
_cell.length_c   1.000
_cell.angle_alpha   90.00
_cell.angle_beta   90.00
_cell.angle_gamma   90.00
#
_symmetry.space_group_name_H-M   'P 1'
#
loop_
_entity.id
_entity.type
_entity.pdbx_description
1 polymer ?
#
loop_
_entity_poly.entity_id
_entity_poly.type
_entity_poly.pdbx_seq_one_letter_code
_entity_poly.pdbx_strand_id
1 'polypeptide(L)'
;MHAQIITYQLNDISQAEYLKQMVEPDAPIIAKVKGLISKVWLADIEKNSFGGFYLWESKSAMEDFMNSDLVKAVVSRPYVKNVSSVDYEVNQSASLITRGIK
;
A
#
# COMPACT_ATOMS: atom_id res chain seq x y z
N MET A 1 -10.84 12.02 -4.61
CA MET A 1 -10.06 11.11 -3.76
C MET A 1 -10.33 9.67 -4.17
N HIS A 2 -9.34 8.82 -4.02
CA HIS A 2 -9.44 7.40 -4.36
C HIS A 2 -8.84 6.56 -3.24
N ALA A 3 -9.47 5.43 -2.92
CA ALA A 3 -8.96 4.49 -1.92
C ALA A 3 -8.47 3.23 -2.61
N GLN A 4 -7.40 2.64 -2.09
CA GLN A 4 -6.86 1.40 -2.62
C GLN A 4 -6.40 0.50 -1.47
N ILE A 5 -6.66 -0.79 -1.58
CA ILE A 5 -6.10 -1.82 -0.70
C ILE A 5 -5.21 -2.69 -1.56
N ILE A 6 -3.93 -2.75 -1.20
CA ILE A 6 -2.97 -3.68 -1.78
C ILE A 6 -2.62 -4.70 -0.71
N THR A 7 -2.74 -5.99 -1.05
CA THR A 7 -2.29 -7.09 -0.20
C THR A 7 -1.30 -7.98 -0.93
N TYR A 8 -0.46 -8.67 -0.19
CA TYR A 8 0.50 -9.64 -0.67
C TYR A 8 0.85 -10.61 0.45
N GLN A 9 1.40 -11.75 0.07
CA GLN A 9 1.96 -12.73 0.99
C GLN A 9 3.48 -12.71 0.91
N LEU A 10 4.12 -13.15 2.00
CA LEU A 10 5.58 -13.22 2.10
C LEU A 10 6.01 -14.67 2.29
N ASN A 11 6.99 -15.10 1.51
CA ASN A 11 7.59 -16.42 1.63
C ASN A 11 9.04 -16.31 2.08
N ASP A 12 9.48 -17.27 2.89
CA ASP A 12 10.89 -17.48 3.22
C ASP A 12 11.59 -16.26 3.85
N ILE A 13 10.82 -15.38 4.51
CA ILE A 13 11.34 -14.27 5.33
C ILE A 13 10.64 -14.18 6.68
N SER A 14 11.39 -13.87 7.72
CA SER A 14 10.89 -13.57 9.05
C SER A 14 10.25 -12.19 9.14
N GLN A 15 9.50 -11.94 10.22
CA GLN A 15 8.97 -10.60 10.50
C GLN A 15 10.07 -9.54 10.62
N ALA A 16 11.21 -9.88 11.22
CA ALA A 16 12.34 -8.96 11.34
C ALA A 16 12.94 -8.61 9.97
N GLU A 17 13.00 -9.59 9.06
CA GLU A 17 13.44 -9.36 7.69
C GLU A 17 12.42 -8.56 6.88
N TYR A 18 11.13 -8.78 7.07
CA TYR A 18 10.08 -7.93 6.48
C TYR A 18 10.27 -6.46 6.84
N LEU A 19 10.49 -6.16 8.13
CA LEU A 19 10.71 -4.79 8.59
C LEU A 19 11.95 -4.17 7.93
N LYS A 20 13.09 -4.88 7.94
CA LYS A 20 14.36 -4.39 7.41
C LYS A 20 14.42 -4.30 5.89
N GLN A 21 13.86 -5.28 5.18
CA GLN A 21 13.99 -5.41 3.73
C GLN A 21 12.87 -4.74 2.95
N MET A 22 11.73 -4.45 3.59
CA MET A 22 10.59 -3.77 2.94
C MET A 22 10.23 -2.47 3.65
N VAL A 23 9.90 -2.51 4.95
CA VAL A 23 9.28 -1.35 5.62
C VAL A 23 10.27 -0.18 5.73
N GLU A 24 11.45 -0.42 6.30
CA GLU A 24 12.50 0.60 6.49
C GLU A 24 12.91 1.31 5.18
N PRO A 25 13.21 0.60 4.08
CA PRO A 25 13.59 1.26 2.82
C PRO A 25 12.39 1.86 2.08
N ASP A 26 11.23 1.19 2.06
CA ASP A 26 10.13 1.61 1.19
C ASP A 26 9.28 2.72 1.81
N ALA A 27 9.08 2.73 3.14
CA ALA A 27 8.17 3.69 3.78
C ALA A 27 8.57 5.15 3.53
N PRO A 28 9.84 5.57 3.64
CA PRO A 28 10.25 6.94 3.36
C PRO A 28 10.13 7.33 1.88
N ILE A 29 10.24 6.36 0.96
CA ILE A 29 10.08 6.58 -0.49
C ILE A 29 8.61 6.74 -0.82
N ILE A 30 7.77 5.82 -0.33
CA ILE A 30 6.32 5.84 -0.52
C ILE A 30 5.71 7.13 0.04
N ALA A 31 6.19 7.60 1.20
CA ALA A 31 5.73 8.85 1.81
C ALA A 31 5.95 10.09 0.92
N LYS A 32 6.79 10.01 -0.12
CA LYS A 32 7.07 11.09 -1.08
C LYS A 32 6.36 10.91 -2.42
N VAL A 33 5.54 9.87 -2.59
CA VAL A 33 4.80 9.63 -3.83
C VAL A 33 3.81 10.77 -4.05
N LYS A 34 3.89 11.41 -5.22
CA LYS A 34 3.01 12.51 -5.60
C LYS A 34 1.56 12.02 -5.62
N GLY A 35 0.67 12.78 -4.98
CA GLY A 35 -0.76 12.47 -4.91
C GLY A 35 -1.15 11.40 -3.90
N LEU A 36 -0.19 10.81 -3.17
CA LEU A 36 -0.48 10.00 -1.98
C LEU A 36 -0.80 10.93 -0.80
N ILE A 37 -1.97 10.75 -0.21
CA ILE A 37 -2.37 11.46 1.01
C ILE A 37 -1.89 10.71 2.25
N SER A 38 -2.13 9.40 2.29
CA SER A 38 -1.66 8.55 3.37
C SER A 38 -1.59 7.09 2.97
N LYS A 39 -0.75 6.34 3.68
CA LYS A 39 -0.71 4.87 3.66
C LYS A 39 -0.77 4.36 5.09
N VAL A 40 -1.67 3.42 5.35
CA VAL A 40 -1.71 2.62 6.57
C VAL A 40 -1.18 1.23 6.23
N TRP A 41 -0.10 0.81 6.90
CA TRP A 41 0.48 -0.52 6.70
C TRP A 41 -0.40 -1.59 7.37
N LEU A 42 -0.62 -2.70 6.67
CA LEU A 42 -1.43 -3.83 7.12
C LEU A 42 -0.52 -5.04 7.30
N ALA A 43 -0.69 -5.78 8.40
CA ALA A 43 0.03 -7.02 8.66
C ALA A 43 -0.82 -7.97 9.52
N ASP A 44 -1.03 -9.17 9.01
CA ASP A 44 -1.58 -10.34 9.70
C ASP A 44 -0.57 -11.48 9.52
N ILE A 45 0.24 -11.70 10.56
CA ILE A 45 1.36 -12.66 10.53
C ILE A 45 0.81 -14.09 10.50
N GLU A 46 -0.28 -14.36 11.23
CA GLU A 46 -0.87 -15.69 11.32
C GLU A 46 -1.43 -16.14 9.97
N LYS A 47 -2.06 -15.22 9.22
CA LYS A 47 -2.62 -15.51 7.90
C LYS A 47 -1.65 -15.25 6.74
N ASN A 48 -0.40 -14.89 7.04
CA ASN A 48 0.58 -14.46 6.04
C ASN A 48 0.00 -13.44 5.05
N SER A 49 -0.57 -12.36 5.56
CA SER A 49 -1.20 -11.32 4.75
C SER A 49 -0.66 -9.96 5.15
N PHE A 50 0.02 -9.32 4.23
CA PHE A 50 0.66 -8.01 4.41
C PHE A 50 0.12 -7.05 3.37
N GLY A 51 0.25 -5.75 3.60
CA GLY A 51 -0.32 -4.81 2.66
C GLY A 51 -0.29 -3.35 3.07
N GLY A 52 -1.15 -2.59 2.41
CA GLY A 52 -1.43 -1.22 2.75
C GLY A 52 -2.83 -0.80 2.32
N PHE A 53 -3.46 0.02 3.15
CA PHE A 53 -4.56 0.88 2.74
C PHE A 53 -3.97 2.23 2.31
N TYR A 54 -4.33 2.70 1.12
CA TYR A 54 -3.83 3.93 0.53
C TYR A 54 -4.99 4.87 0.28
N LEU A 55 -4.75 6.15 0.59
CA LEU A 55 -5.64 7.24 0.25
C LEU A 55 -4.93 8.16 -0.74
N TRP A 56 -5.56 8.39 -1.88
CA TRP A 56 -5.03 9.16 -2.99
C TRP A 56 -5.85 10.41 -3.25
N GLU A 57 -5.21 11.46 -3.74
CA GLU A 57 -5.87 12.69 -4.20
C GLU A 57 -6.86 12.38 -5.34
N SER A 58 -6.45 11.52 -6.28
CA SER A 58 -7.23 11.14 -7.46
C SER A 58 -6.95 9.71 -7.91
N LYS A 59 -7.82 9.16 -8.75
CA LYS A 59 -7.61 7.86 -9.40
C LYS A 59 -6.36 7.86 -10.29
N SER A 60 -6.11 8.95 -11.02
CA SER A 60 -4.91 9.09 -11.86
C SER A 60 -3.62 9.04 -11.04
N ALA A 61 -3.58 9.64 -9.84
CA ALA A 61 -2.39 9.54 -8.97
C ALA A 61 -2.13 8.10 -8.50
N MET A 62 -3.19 7.33 -8.21
CA MET A 62 -3.09 5.90 -7.92
C MET A 62 -2.57 5.13 -9.14
N GLU A 63 -3.10 5.38 -10.33
CA GLU A 63 -2.68 4.71 -11.57
C GLU A 63 -1.20 5.02 -11.90
N ASP A 64 -0.76 6.27 -11.74
CA ASP A 64 0.64 6.65 -11.91
C ASP A 64 1.56 5.88 -10.95
N PHE A 65 1.16 5.75 -9.68
CA PHE A 65 1.88 4.95 -8.70
C PHE A 65 1.93 3.47 -9.11
N MET A 66 0.80 2.88 -9.51
CA MET A 66 0.73 1.46 -9.90
C MET A 66 1.57 1.13 -11.14
N ASN A 67 1.79 2.10 -12.03
CA ASN A 67 2.64 1.96 -13.21
C ASN A 67 4.12 2.31 -12.97
N SER A 68 4.46 2.77 -11.75
CA SER A 68 5.82 3.21 -11.41
C SER A 68 6.82 2.06 -11.28
N ASP A 69 8.10 2.38 -11.46
CA ASP A 69 9.19 1.41 -11.25
C ASP A 69 9.33 1.00 -9.78
N LEU A 70 8.83 1.81 -8.84
CA LEU A 70 8.77 1.45 -7.42
C LEU A 70 7.88 0.22 -7.20
N VAL A 71 6.68 0.21 -7.78
CA VAL A 71 5.78 -0.95 -7.69
C VAL A 71 6.39 -2.16 -8.37
N LYS A 72 6.96 -2.00 -9.58
CA LYS A 72 7.67 -3.07 -10.29
C LYS A 72 8.79 -3.68 -9.45
N ALA A 73 9.62 -2.84 -8.82
CA ALA A 73 10.71 -3.29 -7.97
C ALA A 73 10.20 -4.10 -6.76
N VAL A 74 9.15 -3.63 -6.08
CA VAL A 74 8.57 -4.33 -4.92
C VAL A 74 7.97 -5.68 -5.31
N VAL A 75 7.16 -5.75 -6.38
CA VAL A 75 6.52 -7.02 -6.78
C VAL A 75 7.50 -8.02 -7.40
N SER A 76 8.67 -7.55 -7.88
CA SER A 76 9.72 -8.41 -8.42
C SER A 76 10.55 -9.13 -7.34
N ARG A 77 10.41 -8.74 -6.07
CA ARG A 77 11.13 -9.38 -4.95
C ARG A 77 10.74 -10.86 -4.86
N PRO A 78 11.71 -11.78 -4.73
CA PRO A 78 11.45 -13.22 -4.83
C PRO A 78 10.50 -13.75 -3.74
N TYR A 79 10.54 -13.10 -2.57
CA TYR A 79 9.71 -13.43 -1.40
C TYR A 79 8.32 -12.79 -1.42
N VAL A 80 7.98 -11.94 -2.40
CA VAL A 80 6.64 -11.34 -2.54
C VAL A 80 5.80 -12.23 -3.46
N LYS A 81 4.60 -12.63 -2.99
CA LYS A 81 3.67 -13.48 -3.74
C LYS A 81 2.22 -13.00 -3.60
N ASN A 82 1.37 -13.51 -4.49
CA ASN A 82 -0.09 -13.37 -4.40
C ASN A 82 -0.53 -11.92 -4.19
N VAL A 83 0.08 -11.00 -4.95
CA VAL A 83 -0.23 -9.58 -4.89
C VAL A 83 -1.63 -9.35 -5.43
N SER A 84 -2.45 -8.63 -4.66
CA SER A 84 -3.78 -8.20 -5.05
C SER A 84 -3.91 -6.69 -4.84
N SER A 85 -4.68 -6.04 -5.69
CA SER A 85 -5.03 -4.63 -5.58
C SER A 85 -6.51 -4.47 -5.89
N VAL A 86 -7.23 -3.82 -4.98
CA VAL A 86 -8.62 -3.39 -5.18
C VAL A 86 -8.75 -1.92 -4.84
N ASP A 87 -9.62 -1.22 -5.56
CA ASP A 87 -9.76 0.22 -5.44
C ASP A 87 -11.22 0.68 -5.45
N TYR A 88 -11.46 1.83 -4.84
CA TYR A 88 -12.79 2.39 -4.62
C TYR A 88 -12.77 3.91 -4.71
N GLU A 89 -13.84 4.49 -5.24
CA GLU A 89 -14.09 5.90 -5.03
C GLU A 89 -14.39 6.16 -3.55
N VAL A 90 -13.81 7.22 -2.99
CA VAL A 90 -14.05 7.58 -1.59
C VAL A 90 -15.39 8.30 -1.47
N ASN A 91 -16.30 7.76 -0.63
CA ASN A 91 -17.49 8.48 -0.19
C ASN A 91 -17.10 9.60 0.78
N GLN A 92 -16.76 10.76 0.24
CA GLN A 92 -16.22 11.88 1.01
C GLN A 92 -17.17 12.37 2.10
N SER A 93 -18.48 12.46 1.81
CA SER A 93 -19.49 12.90 2.77
C SER A 93 -19.52 12.04 4.04
N ALA A 94 -19.54 10.71 3.88
CA ALA A 94 -19.52 9.79 5.02
C ALA A 94 -18.15 9.76 5.72
N SER A 95 -17.06 9.83 4.96
CA SER A 95 -15.70 9.81 5.49
C SER A 95 -15.38 11.05 6.32
N LEU A 96 -15.93 12.22 5.98
CA LEU A 96 -15.79 13.44 6.79
C LEU A 96 -16.47 13.28 8.16
N ILE A 97 -17.70 12.75 8.20
CA ILE A 97 -18.44 12.51 9.45
C ILE A 97 -17.68 11.54 10.38
N THR A 98 -17.05 10.53 9.78
CA THR A 98 -16.34 9.47 10.51
C THR A 98 -14.85 9.72 10.71
N ARG A 99 -14.34 10.90 10.31
CA ARG A 99 -12.93 11.33 10.47
C ARG A 99 -11.93 10.49 9.68
N GLY A 100 -12.37 9.85 8.59
CA GLY A 100 -11.51 9.07 7.70
C GLY A 100 -10.68 9.94 6.74
N ILE A 101 -11.15 11.16 6.47
CA ILE A 101 -10.46 12.17 5.65
C ILE A 101 -10.54 13.54 6.35
N LYS A 102 -9.61 14.44 6.03
CA LYS A 102 -9.53 15.80 6.56
C LYS A 102 -9.82 16.81 5.47
#